data_AF-A0A315X505-F1
#
_entry.id   AF-A0A315X505-F1
#
_cell.length_a   1.000
_cell.length_b   1.000
_cell.length_c   1.000
_cell.angle_alpha   90.00
_cell.angle_beta   90.00
_cell.angle_gamma   90.00
#
_symmetry.space_group_name_H-M   'P 1'
#
loop_
_entity.id
_entity.type
_entity.pdbx_description
1 polymer ?
#
loop_
_entity_poly.entity_id
_entity_poly.type
_entity_poly.pdbx_seq_one_letter_code
_entity_poly.pdbx_strand_id
1 'polypeptide(L)'
;MKTTVELPDDLIRAIKIRAVSEGRKLKDLIPELLRRGLESEDTPQEAGRRVQFPLIRTAHRASPEEELTPGRVAEILLDQEAEALTR
;
A
#
# COMPACT_ATOMS: atom_id res chain seq x y z
N MET A 1 -2.75 19.70 28.65
CA MET A 1 -1.51 20.40 29.08
C MET A 1 -0.90 21.07 27.85
N LYS A 2 -0.26 22.24 27.98
CA LYS A 2 0.48 22.87 26.87
C LYS A 2 1.93 22.42 26.98
N THR A 3 2.43 21.80 25.92
CA THR A 3 3.79 21.26 25.87
C THR A 3 4.53 21.90 24.71
N THR A 4 5.82 22.17 24.92
CA THR A 4 6.73 22.63 23.86
C THR A 4 7.65 21.47 23.53
N VAL A 5 7.76 21.13 22.25
CA VAL A 5 8.61 20.07 21.72
C VAL A 5 9.41 20.64 20.55
N GLU A 6 10.71 20.36 20.54
CA GLU A 6 11.57 20.67 19.41
C GLU A 6 11.33 19.65 18.31
N LEU A 7 10.97 20.12 17.13
CA LEU A 7 10.66 19.28 15.97
C LEU A 7 11.48 19.80 14.78
N PRO A 8 12.11 18.91 14.00
CA PRO A 8 12.78 19.28 12.77
C PRO A 8 11.86 20.08 11.82
N ASP A 9 12.43 21.06 11.12
CA ASP A 9 11.67 21.97 10.25
C ASP A 9 10.96 21.23 9.10
N ASP A 10 11.62 20.22 8.54
CA ASP A 10 11.07 19.35 7.51
C ASP A 10 9.85 18.57 8.01
N LEU A 11 9.89 18.08 9.26
CA LEU A 11 8.78 17.38 9.89
C LEU A 11 7.59 18.32 10.11
N ILE A 12 7.82 19.53 10.63
CA ILE A 12 6.76 20.54 10.79
C ILE A 12 6.15 20.91 9.43
N ARG A 13 6.98 21.03 8.39
CA ARG A 13 6.50 21.31 7.03
C ARG A 13 5.61 20.19 6.51
N ALA A 14 6.01 18.93 6.67
CA ALA A 14 5.19 17.77 6.28
C ALA A 14 3.84 17.74 7.03
N ILE A 15 3.84 17.97 8.34
CA ILE A 15 2.61 17.99 9.14
C ILE A 15 1.69 19.14 8.69
N LYS A 16 2.24 20.32 8.39
CA LYS A 16 1.46 21.46 7.86
C LYS A 16 0.81 21.15 6.51
N ILE A 17 1.55 20.56 5.58
CA ILE A 17 1.03 20.15 4.26
C ILE A 17 -0.15 19.19 4.46
N ARG A 18 0.02 18.18 5.33
CA ARG A 18 -1.02 17.21 5.64
C ARG A 18 -2.26 17.84 6.29
N ALA A 19 -2.05 18.78 7.21
CA ALA A 19 -3.14 19.51 7.84
C ALA A 19 -3.98 20.31 6.81
N VAL A 20 -3.30 20.95 5.85
CA VAL A 20 -3.97 21.66 4.75
C VAL A 20 -4.72 20.69 3.84
N SER A 21 -4.11 19.57 3.44
CA SER A 21 -4.75 18.59 2.55
C SER A 21 -5.98 17.94 3.17
N GLU A 22 -5.97 17.71 4.48
CA GLU A 22 -7.10 17.11 5.21
C GLU A 22 -8.12 18.15 5.70
N GLY A 23 -7.83 19.46 5.56
CA GLY A 23 -8.69 20.53 6.08
C GLY A 23 -8.74 20.59 7.62
N ARG A 24 -7.67 20.16 8.29
CA ARG A 24 -7.60 20.00 9.76
C ARG A 24 -6.65 20.99 10.42
N LYS A 25 -6.87 21.27 11.70
CA LYS A 25 -5.98 22.13 12.49
C LYS A 25 -4.83 21.32 13.08
N LEU A 26 -3.64 21.92 13.15
CA LEU A 26 -2.44 21.29 13.73
C LEU A 26 -2.66 20.80 15.17
N LYS A 27 -3.39 21.56 15.98
CA LYS A 27 -3.69 21.20 17.39
C LYS A 27 -4.49 19.90 17.54
N ASP A 28 -5.22 19.50 16.51
CA ASP A 28 -6.05 18.29 16.51
C ASP A 28 -5.31 17.14 15.82
N LEU A 29 -4.57 17.44 14.74
CA LEU A 29 -3.78 16.47 13.98
C LEU A 29 -2.55 15.96 14.76
N ILE A 30 -1.78 16.84 15.40
CA ILE A 30 -0.54 16.46 16.10
C ILE A 30 -0.79 15.41 17.20
N PRO A 31 -1.77 15.59 18.12
CA PRO A 31 -2.06 14.57 19.12
C PRO A 31 -2.49 13.22 18.54
N GLU A 32 -3.22 13.19 17.42
CA GLU A 32 -3.62 11.95 16.76
C GLU A 32 -2.41 11.22 16.16
N LEU A 33 -1.53 11.96 15.47
CA LEU A 33 -0.29 11.40 14.92
C LEU A 33 0.60 10.82 16.01
N LEU A 34 0.72 11.52 17.15
CA LEU A 34 1.48 11.05 18.30
C LEU A 34 0.87 9.78 18.90
N ARG A 35 -0.46 9.73 19.11
CA ARG A 35 -1.14 8.51 19.61
C ARG A 35 -0.90 7.32 18.68
N ARG A 36 -1.12 7.50 17.39
CA ARG A 36 -0.90 6.44 16.39
C ARG A 36 0.55 5.96 16.38
N GLY A 37 1.51 6.88 16.53
CA GLY A 37 2.94 6.54 16.64
C GLY A 37 3.23 5.66 17.84
N LEU A 38 2.69 6.04 19.01
CA LEU A 38 2.85 5.27 20.26
C LEU A 38 2.12 3.91 20.22
N GLU A 39 0.99 3.81 19.53
CA GLU A 39 0.28 2.55 19.30
C GLU A 39 0.99 1.62 18.31
N SER A 40 1.92 2.16 17.50
CA SER A 40 2.63 1.39 16.47
C SER A 40 3.87 0.66 16.98
N GLU A 41 4.25 0.81 18.25
CA GLU A 41 5.50 0.25 18.80
C GLU A 41 5.51 -1.29 18.95
N ASP A 42 4.37 -1.98 18.80
CA ASP A 42 4.26 -3.43 19.06
C ASP A 42 4.18 -4.34 17.84
N THR A 43 4.39 -3.84 16.61
CA THR A 43 4.36 -4.72 15.43
C THR A 43 5.73 -4.74 14.73
N PRO A 44 6.53 -5.81 14.90
CA PRO A 44 7.58 -6.14 13.95
C PRO A 44 6.92 -6.18 12.57
N GLN A 45 7.30 -5.24 11.72
CA GLN A 45 6.79 -5.16 10.36
C GLN A 45 7.43 -6.29 9.55
N GLU A 46 6.97 -7.53 9.74
CA GLU A 46 7.08 -8.55 8.71
C GLU A 46 6.25 -8.03 7.54
N ALA A 47 6.93 -7.40 6.57
CA ALA A 47 6.32 -6.74 5.44
C ALA A 47 5.75 -7.76 4.43
N GLY A 48 4.86 -8.63 4.86
CA GLY A 48 3.80 -9.15 4.00
C GLY A 48 2.83 -8.01 3.73
N ARG A 49 2.94 -7.37 2.56
CA ARG A 49 2.03 -6.29 2.14
C ARG A 49 0.59 -6.79 2.28
N ARG A 50 -0.14 -6.30 3.29
CA ARG A 50 -1.56 -6.64 3.48
C ARG A 50 -2.31 -6.12 2.26
N VAL A 51 -2.76 -7.04 1.41
CA VAL A 51 -3.59 -6.72 0.24
C VAL A 51 -5.03 -6.51 0.68
N GLN A 52 -5.74 -5.58 0.03
CA GLN A 52 -7.17 -5.33 0.30
C GLN A 52 -8.08 -6.44 -0.26
N PHE A 53 -7.56 -7.24 -1.18
CA PHE A 53 -8.29 -8.29 -1.86
C PHE A 53 -7.91 -9.67 -1.32
N PRO A 54 -8.83 -10.65 -1.33
CA PRO A 54 -8.53 -12.01 -0.89
C PRO A 54 -7.39 -12.63 -1.71
N LEU A 55 -6.44 -13.25 -1.01
CA LEU A 55 -5.39 -14.04 -1.65
C LEU A 55 -5.90 -15.46 -1.88
N ILE A 56 -5.92 -15.89 -3.13
CA ILE A 56 -6.14 -17.30 -3.48
C ILE A 56 -4.83 -18.04 -3.19
N ARG A 57 -4.85 -18.94 -2.20
CA ARG A 57 -3.69 -19.79 -1.89
C ARG A 57 -3.60 -20.89 -2.93
N THR A 58 -2.48 -20.97 -3.63
CA THR A 58 -2.17 -22.06 -4.55
C THR A 58 -1.36 -23.14 -3.84
N ALA A 59 -1.45 -24.40 -4.30
CA ALA A 59 -0.73 -25.53 -3.70
C ALA A 59 0.79 -25.39 -3.83
N HIS A 60 1.26 -24.72 -4.89
CA HIS A 60 2.66 -24.46 -5.16
C HIS A 60 2.81 -23.08 -5.82
N ARG A 61 4.06 -22.57 -5.79
CA ARG A 61 4.46 -21.42 -6.59
C ARG A 61 4.50 -21.84 -8.06
N ALA A 62 4.11 -20.94 -8.96
CA ALA A 62 4.26 -21.15 -10.39
C ALA A 62 5.74 -21.31 -10.76
N SER A 63 6.06 -22.31 -11.57
CA SER A 63 7.34 -22.33 -12.28
C SER A 63 7.40 -21.21 -13.34
N PRO A 64 8.58 -20.85 -13.86
CA PRO A 64 8.69 -19.77 -14.86
C PRO A 64 7.81 -19.96 -16.10
N GLU A 65 7.53 -21.20 -16.48
CA GLU A 65 6.68 -21.54 -17.64
C GLU A 65 5.18 -21.44 -17.33
N GLU A 66 4.81 -21.60 -16.06
CA GLU A 66 3.43 -21.51 -15.56
C GLU A 66 3.07 -20.07 -15.11
N GLU A 67 4.04 -19.15 -15.12
CA GLU A 67 3.84 -17.79 -14.64
C GLU A 67 2.96 -16.99 -15.62
N LEU A 68 1.78 -16.58 -15.14
CA LEU A 68 0.87 -15.73 -15.89
C LEU A 68 1.30 -14.26 -15.84
N THR A 69 2.35 -13.94 -16.60
CA THR A 69 2.76 -12.55 -16.84
C THR A 69 1.78 -11.84 -17.78
N PRO A 70 1.71 -10.49 -17.78
CA PRO A 70 0.85 -9.75 -18.71
C PRO A 70 1.12 -10.06 -20.18
N GLY A 71 2.39 -10.27 -20.56
CA GLY A 71 2.77 -10.66 -21.92
C GLY A 71 2.23 -12.05 -22.28
N ARG A 72 2.39 -13.03 -21.38
CA ARG A 72 1.87 -14.39 -21.57
C ARG A 72 0.35 -14.42 -21.69
N VAL A 73 -0.35 -13.62 -20.89
CA VAL A 73 -1.81 -13.50 -20.99
C VAL A 73 -2.22 -12.94 -22.36
N ALA A 74 -1.50 -11.93 -22.87
CA ALA A 74 -1.79 -11.36 -24.18
C ALA A 74 -1.62 -12.39 -25.31
N GLU A 75 -0.54 -13.18 -25.27
CA GLU A 75 -0.32 -14.28 -26.23
C GLU A 75 -1.48 -15.29 -26.21
N ILE A 76 -1.84 -15.78 -25.02
CA ILE A 76 -2.92 -16.77 -24.86
C ILE A 76 -4.25 -16.23 -25.43
N LEU A 77 -4.57 -14.96 -25.20
CA LEU A 77 -5.80 -14.36 -25.71
C LEU A 77 -5.80 -14.25 -27.23
N LEU A 78 -4.66 -13.89 -27.84
CA LEU A 78 -4.52 -13.84 -29.30
C LEU A 78 -4.66 -15.23 -29.94
N ASP A 79 -4.04 -16.25 -29.34
CA ASP A 79 -4.15 -17.64 -29.80
C ASP A 79 -5.61 -18.11 -29.76
N GLN A 80 -6.34 -17.79 -28.68
CA GLN A 80 -7.76 -18.12 -28.55
C GLN A 80 -8.63 -17.42 -29.60
N GLU A 81 -8.36 -16.16 -29.91
CA GLU A 81 -9.07 -15.44 -30.99
C GLU A 81 -8.81 -16.07 -32.36
N ALA A 82 -7.56 -16.47 -32.64
CA ALA A 82 -7.20 -17.13 -33.89
C ALA A 82 -7.89 -18.50 -34.05
N GLU A 83 -7.91 -19.30 -32.97
CA GLU A 83 -8.61 -20.59 -32.92
C GLU A 83 -10.13 -20.41 -33.11
N ALA A 84 -10.73 -19.38 -32.51
CA ALA A 84 -12.15 -19.09 -32.65
C ALA A 84 -12.54 -18.71 -34.09
N LEU A 85 -11.64 -18.05 -34.83
CA LEU A 85 -11.86 -17.68 -36.24
C LEU A 85 -11.65 -18.85 -37.21
N THR A 86 -10.96 -19.91 -36.79
CA THR A 86 -10.72 -21.10 -37.63
C THR A 86 -11.77 -22.20 -37.45
N ARG A 87 -12.76 -22.01 -36.57
CA ARG A 87 -13.87 -22.92 -36.29
C ARG A 87 -15.18 -22.43 -36.90
#